data_AF-A0A497NWR9-F1
#
_entry.id   AF-A0A497NWR9-F1
#
_cell.length_a   1.000
_cell.length_b   1.000
_cell.length_c   1.000
_cell.angle_alpha   90.00
_cell.angle_beta   90.00
_cell.angle_gamma   90.00
#
_symmetry.space_group_name_H-M   'P 1'
#
loop_
_entity.id
_entity.type
_entity.pdbx_description
1 polymer ?
#
loop_
_entity_poly.entity_id
_entity_poly.type
_entity_poly.pdbx_seq_one_letter_code
_entity_poly.pdbx_strand_id
1 'polypeptide(L)'
;MTSHDIRIHCCGVEEKGHCFAVEYKNEVIFLDAGFNISKNYYKFLDLGKDATYADVSKTIGAPILDNVNLRNVKGYCLSHEHSDHVSGLPFIYNEVCTHTWSLTPVFSTKPTIEGVKHKFRSHHIPFDEEIFISVEDKSVI
;
A
#
# COMPACT_ATOMS: atom_id res chain seq x y z
N MET A 1 -17.60 -27.10 -2.92
CA MET A 1 -16.84 -25.85 -2.75
C MET A 1 -15.38 -26.21 -2.89
N THR A 2 -14.77 -25.95 -4.04
CA THR A 2 -13.33 -26.17 -4.24
C THR A 2 -12.58 -24.95 -3.71
N SER A 3 -11.47 -25.14 -3.01
CA SER A 3 -10.69 -24.12 -2.30
C SER A 3 -9.98 -23.07 -3.18
N HIS A 4 -10.60 -22.64 -4.29
CA HIS A 4 -10.01 -21.71 -5.27
C HIS A 4 -10.43 -20.25 -5.06
N ASP A 5 -11.30 -19.96 -4.09
CA ASP A 5 -11.91 -18.63 -3.99
C ASP A 5 -11.06 -17.59 -3.26
N ILE A 6 -10.04 -18.01 -2.48
CA ILE A 6 -9.15 -17.10 -1.74
C ILE A 6 -7.70 -17.31 -2.18
N ARG A 7 -7.02 -16.23 -2.60
CA ARG A 7 -5.58 -16.23 -2.83
C ARG A 7 -4.90 -15.27 -1.86
N ILE A 8 -3.75 -15.68 -1.34
CA ILE A 8 -2.90 -14.83 -0.51
C ILE A 8 -1.68 -14.49 -1.35
N HIS A 9 -1.49 -13.20 -1.60
CA HIS A 9 -0.32 -12.66 -2.25
C HIS A 9 0.63 -12.16 -1.16
N CYS A 10 1.85 -12.67 -1.16
CA CYS A 10 2.85 -12.33 -0.16
C CYS A 10 4.04 -11.66 -0.83
N CYS A 11 4.45 -10.50 -0.32
CA CYS A 11 5.66 -9.83 -0.74
C CYS A 11 6.46 -9.38 0.49
N GLY A 12 7.79 -9.56 0.44
CA GLY A 12 8.70 -9.15 1.52
C GLY A 12 8.75 -10.09 2.74
N VAL A 13 8.14 -11.27 2.67
CA VAL A 13 8.15 -12.29 3.75
C VAL A 13 9.56 -12.76 4.14
N GLU A 14 10.55 -12.62 3.26
CA GLU A 14 11.96 -12.98 3.54
C GLU A 14 12.87 -11.77 3.78
N GLU A 15 12.34 -10.55 3.72
CA GLU A 15 13.14 -9.34 3.60
C GLU A 15 12.37 -8.12 4.17
N LYS A 16 12.62 -7.74 5.44
CA LYS A 16 12.28 -6.46 6.15
C LYS A 16 11.21 -5.52 5.53
N GLY A 17 10.11 -6.06 5.04
CA GLY A 17 9.13 -5.35 4.24
C GLY A 17 7.85 -6.18 4.21
N HIS A 18 6.73 -5.56 4.53
CA HIS A 18 5.49 -6.24 4.80
C HIS A 18 4.42 -5.66 3.88
N CYS A 19 4.09 -6.41 2.84
CA CYS A 19 2.96 -6.11 1.97
C CYS A 19 2.30 -7.42 1.56
N PHE A 20 1.05 -7.59 1.95
CA PHE A 20 0.24 -8.76 1.65
C PHE A 20 -1.03 -8.32 0.94
N ALA A 21 -1.64 -9.21 0.17
CA ALA A 21 -2.98 -9.00 -0.34
C ALA A 21 -3.80 -10.27 -0.21
N VAL A 22 -5.06 -10.10 0.19
CA VAL A 22 -6.06 -11.16 0.19
C VAL A 22 -6.99 -10.90 -0.98
N GLU A 23 -7.03 -11.84 -1.93
CA GLU A 23 -7.93 -11.80 -3.07
C GLU A 23 -9.06 -12.79 -2.84
N TYR A 24 -10.31 -12.32 -2.89
CA TYR A 24 -11.51 -13.14 -2.94
C TYR A 24 -12.32 -12.79 -4.17
N LYS A 25 -12.47 -13.74 -5.09
CA LYS A 25 -13.10 -13.51 -6.41
C LYS A 25 -12.46 -12.31 -7.14
N ASN A 26 -13.19 -11.20 -7.28
CA ASN A 26 -12.76 -9.99 -7.98
C ASN A 26 -12.54 -8.83 -7.00
N GLU A 27 -12.22 -9.16 -5.75
CA GLU A 27 -12.01 -8.18 -4.69
C GLU A 27 -10.66 -8.46 -4.02
N VAL A 28 -9.88 -7.39 -3.84
CA VAL A 28 -8.56 -7.47 -3.24
C VAL A 28 -8.50 -6.46 -2.10
N ILE A 29 -8.00 -6.91 -0.94
CA ILE A 29 -7.63 -6.04 0.17
C ILE A 29 -6.14 -6.18 0.40
N PHE A 30 -5.42 -5.05 0.42
CA PHE A 30 -4.03 -5.02 0.85
C PHE A 30 -3.95 -4.97 2.37
N LEU A 31 -3.01 -5.72 2.93
CA LEU A 31 -2.61 -5.64 4.33
C LEU A 31 -1.18 -5.13 4.34
N ASP A 32 -1.01 -3.92 4.86
CA ASP A 32 0.22 -3.14 4.76
C ASP A 32 0.68 -2.90 3.30
N ALA A 33 1.66 -2.01 3.17
CA ALA A 33 2.18 -1.52 1.91
C ALA A 33 3.66 -1.17 2.07
N GLY A 34 4.41 -2.01 2.78
CA GLY A 34 5.83 -1.82 3.03
C GLY A 34 6.68 -2.70 2.13
N PHE A 35 7.89 -2.23 1.85
CA PHE A 35 8.86 -2.94 1.00
C PHE A 35 10.21 -3.04 1.67
N ASN A 36 11.00 -4.02 1.23
CA ASN A 36 12.40 -4.07 1.59
C ASN A 36 13.20 -2.97 0.88
N ILE A 37 13.18 -1.78 1.46
CA ILE A 37 13.96 -0.67 0.96
C ILE A 37 15.44 -0.77 1.34
N SER A 38 15.89 -1.77 2.12
CA SER A 38 17.25 -1.77 2.69
C SER A 38 18.39 -1.71 1.66
N LYS A 39 18.25 -2.36 0.50
CA LYS A 39 19.26 -2.35 -0.58
C LYS A 39 19.18 -1.12 -1.48
N ASN A 40 18.02 -0.45 -1.54
CA ASN A 40 17.75 0.68 -2.44
C ASN A 40 17.25 1.93 -1.69
N TYR A 41 17.53 2.04 -0.40
CA TYR A 41 16.92 3.02 0.49
C TYR A 41 17.11 4.46 0.01
N TYR A 42 18.33 4.81 -0.38
CA TYR A 42 18.64 6.15 -0.88
C TYR A 42 17.93 6.46 -2.20
N LYS A 43 17.86 5.49 -3.13
CA LYS A 43 17.11 5.66 -4.38
C LYS A 43 15.63 5.83 -4.12
N PHE A 44 15.09 5.13 -3.12
CA PHE A 44 13.71 5.29 -2.68
C PHE A 44 13.44 6.69 -2.11
N LEU A 45 14.36 7.26 -1.33
CA LEU A 45 14.24 8.64 -0.83
C LEU A 45 14.17 9.67 -1.97
N ASP A 46 14.84 9.40 -3.08
CA ASP A 46 14.86 10.29 -4.26
C ASP A 46 13.59 10.17 -5.12
N LEU A 47 12.73 9.17 -4.88
CA LEU A 47 11.45 9.05 -5.59
C LEU A 47 10.48 10.13 -5.11
N GLY A 48 9.88 10.85 -6.05
CA GLY A 48 8.87 11.87 -5.78
C GLY A 48 7.55 11.60 -6.48
N LYS A 49 6.66 12.59 -6.50
CA LYS A 49 5.35 12.55 -7.17
C LYS A 49 5.35 12.14 -8.65
N ASP A 50 6.46 12.35 -9.34
CA ASP A 50 6.59 12.07 -10.77
C ASP A 50 7.15 10.66 -11.03
N ALA A 51 7.41 9.87 -9.99
CA ALA A 51 7.89 8.50 -10.11
C ALA A 51 6.81 7.61 -10.76
N THR A 52 7.17 6.94 -11.85
CA THR A 52 6.27 5.98 -12.50
C THR A 52 6.25 4.66 -11.74
N TYR A 53 5.23 3.83 -11.97
CA TYR A 53 5.22 2.44 -11.48
C TYR A 53 6.49 1.68 -11.85
N ALA A 54 7.02 1.89 -13.05
CA ALA A 54 8.25 1.23 -13.48
C ALA A 54 9.46 1.68 -12.64
N ASP A 55 9.51 2.96 -12.25
CA ASP A 55 10.58 3.49 -11.40
C ASP A 55 10.48 2.94 -9.98
N VAL A 56 9.26 2.89 -9.45
CA VAL A 56 8.92 2.33 -8.14
C VAL A 56 9.27 0.83 -8.11
N SER A 57 8.70 0.02 -9.01
CA SER A 57 8.90 -1.43 -9.05
C SER A 57 10.39 -1.82 -9.22
N LYS A 58 11.13 -1.13 -10.10
CA LYS A 58 12.59 -1.35 -10.26
C LYS A 58 13.40 -0.96 -9.01
N THR A 59 12.95 0.04 -8.27
CA THR A 59 13.70 0.60 -7.13
C THR A 59 13.40 -0.14 -5.85
N ILE A 60 12.12 -0.42 -5.55
CA ILE A 60 11.71 -1.00 -4.27
C ILE A 60 11.35 -2.47 -4.34
N GLY A 61 11.32 -3.06 -5.54
CA GLY A 61 10.92 -4.45 -5.73
C GLY A 61 9.50 -4.66 -5.23
N ALA A 62 8.51 -4.22 -6.03
CA ALA A 62 7.09 -4.29 -5.70
C ALA A 62 6.34 -5.42 -6.44
N PRO A 63 6.80 -6.69 -6.40
CA PRO A 63 6.24 -7.79 -7.19
C PRO A 63 4.79 -8.12 -6.82
N ILE A 64 4.28 -7.63 -5.68
CA ILE A 64 2.86 -7.81 -5.35
C ILE A 64 1.95 -7.15 -6.38
N LEU A 65 2.37 -6.03 -6.97
CA LEU A 65 1.60 -5.32 -7.99
C LEU A 65 1.58 -6.06 -9.34
N ASP A 66 2.55 -6.95 -9.57
CA ASP A 66 2.57 -7.83 -10.75
C ASP A 66 1.61 -9.03 -10.61
N ASN A 67 1.26 -9.41 -9.37
CA ASN A 67 0.45 -10.59 -9.08
C ASN A 67 -1.03 -10.27 -8.79
N VAL A 68 -1.37 -8.98 -8.64
CA VAL A 68 -2.67 -8.50 -8.24
C VAL A 68 -3.29 -7.68 -9.38
N ASN A 69 -4.55 -7.96 -9.72
CA ASN A 69 -5.31 -7.07 -10.60
C ASN A 69 -5.72 -5.80 -9.85
N LEU A 70 -5.03 -4.69 -10.12
CA LEU A 70 -5.23 -3.44 -9.38
C LEU A 70 -6.64 -2.85 -9.49
N ARG A 71 -7.40 -3.18 -10.55
CA ARG A 71 -8.81 -2.77 -10.71
C ARG A 71 -9.75 -3.39 -9.67
N ASN A 72 -9.30 -4.49 -9.06
CA ASN A 72 -10.08 -5.25 -8.09
C ASN A 72 -9.83 -4.79 -6.65
N VAL A 73 -8.91 -3.84 -6.43
CA VAL A 73 -8.52 -3.38 -5.09
C VAL A 73 -9.67 -2.57 -4.46
N LYS A 74 -10.08 -3.01 -3.27
CA LYS A 74 -11.21 -2.44 -2.50
C LYS A 74 -10.78 -1.65 -1.29
N GLY A 75 -9.56 -1.85 -0.81
CA GLY A 75 -9.07 -1.16 0.37
C GLY A 75 -7.67 -1.58 0.78
N TYR A 76 -7.13 -0.82 1.72
CA TYR A 76 -5.92 -1.13 2.46
C TYR A 76 -6.25 -1.20 3.95
N CYS A 77 -5.65 -2.15 4.66
CA CYS A 77 -5.60 -2.15 6.11
C CYS A 77 -4.14 -2.03 6.54
N LEU A 78 -3.79 -0.97 7.27
CA LEU A 78 -2.42 -0.77 7.76
C LEU A 78 -2.36 -1.14 9.23
N SER A 79 -1.38 -1.95 9.59
CA SER A 79 -1.19 -2.48 10.94
C SER A 79 -0.58 -1.45 11.89
N HIS A 80 0.51 -0.78 11.46
CA HIS A 80 1.22 0.25 12.22
C HIS A 80 2.14 1.10 11.33
N GLU A 81 2.73 2.16 11.88
CA GLU A 81 3.43 3.24 11.16
C GLU A 81 4.88 2.94 10.73
N HIS A 82 5.42 1.79 11.11
CA HIS A 82 6.81 1.48 10.84
C HIS A 82 7.11 1.40 9.34
N SER A 83 8.33 1.77 8.99
CA SER A 83 8.71 1.99 7.60
C SER A 83 8.59 0.74 6.72
N ASP A 84 8.86 -0.42 7.27
CA ASP A 84 8.70 -1.73 6.66
C ASP A 84 7.24 -2.15 6.48
N HIS A 85 6.27 -1.40 7.00
CA HIS A 85 4.83 -1.63 6.80
C HIS A 85 4.15 -0.59 5.91
N VAL A 86 4.63 0.66 5.87
CA VAL A 86 3.87 1.74 5.19
C VAL A 86 4.67 2.58 4.20
N SER A 87 5.99 2.42 4.08
CA SER A 87 6.79 3.32 3.22
C SER A 87 6.52 3.17 1.73
N GLY A 88 6.03 2.01 1.29
CA GLY A 88 5.61 1.82 -0.10
C GLY A 88 4.24 2.42 -0.43
N LEU A 89 3.43 2.72 0.57
CA LEU A 89 2.04 3.14 0.39
C LEU A 89 1.88 4.34 -0.54
N PRO A 90 2.66 5.44 -0.45
CA PRO A 90 2.49 6.58 -1.35
C PRO A 90 2.54 6.21 -2.83
N PHE A 91 3.37 5.22 -3.18
CA PHE A 91 3.59 4.78 -4.54
C PHE A 91 2.59 3.71 -4.98
N ILE A 92 2.36 2.70 -4.13
CA ILE A 92 1.36 1.65 -4.41
C ILE A 92 -0.03 2.26 -4.54
N TYR A 93 -0.40 3.15 -3.61
CA TYR A 93 -1.69 3.81 -3.61
C TYR A 93 -1.93 4.59 -4.90
N ASN A 94 -0.96 5.42 -5.28
CA ASN A 94 -1.05 6.22 -6.49
C ASN A 94 -1.22 5.33 -7.73
N GLU A 95 -0.49 4.22 -7.82
CA GLU A 95 -0.64 3.28 -8.93
C GLU A 95 -1.99 2.56 -8.94
N VAL A 96 -2.54 2.19 -7.78
CA VAL A 96 -3.90 1.65 -7.72
C VAL A 96 -4.91 2.69 -8.20
N CYS A 97 -4.76 3.95 -7.78
CA CYS A 97 -5.64 5.04 -8.21
C CYS A 97 -5.57 5.34 -9.71
N THR A 98 -4.46 5.05 -10.41
CA THR A 98 -4.42 5.15 -11.87
C THR A 98 -5.23 4.05 -12.57
N HIS A 99 -5.57 2.97 -11.86
CA HIS A 99 -6.28 1.80 -12.38
C HIS A 99 -7.73 1.68 -11.89
N THR A 100 -8.11 2.36 -10.80
CA THR A 100 -9.46 2.34 -10.25
C THR A 100 -10.27 3.58 -10.64
N TRP A 101 -11.59 3.41 -10.77
CA TRP A 101 -12.52 4.52 -11.07
C TRP A 101 -12.92 5.33 -9.83
N SER A 102 -12.61 4.81 -8.64
CA SER A 102 -12.91 5.42 -7.35
C SER A 102 -11.66 5.40 -6.48
N LEU A 103 -11.56 6.40 -5.59
CA LEU A 103 -10.55 6.39 -4.53
C LEU A 103 -10.70 5.13 -3.68
N THR A 104 -9.57 4.53 -3.32
CA THR A 104 -9.53 3.34 -2.48
C THR A 104 -9.39 3.77 -1.02
N PRO A 105 -10.23 3.28 -0.10
CA PRO A 105 -10.11 3.61 1.32
C PRO A 105 -8.89 2.94 1.96
N VAL A 106 -8.31 3.62 2.96
CA VAL A 106 -7.20 3.13 3.77
C VAL A 106 -7.60 3.14 5.24
N PHE A 107 -7.70 1.96 5.84
CA PHE A 107 -8.11 1.78 7.23
C PHE A 107 -6.90 1.60 8.13
N SER A 108 -6.82 2.37 9.21
CA SER A 108 -5.78 2.20 10.23
C SER A 108 -6.09 2.92 11.54
N THR A 109 -5.17 2.92 12.49
CA THR A 109 -5.23 3.73 13.72
C THR A 109 -4.76 5.16 13.47
N LYS A 110 -5.14 6.12 14.33
CA LYS A 110 -4.74 7.53 14.19
C LYS A 110 -3.21 7.73 14.17
N PRO A 111 -2.40 7.08 15.03
CA PRO A 111 -0.94 7.20 14.96
C PRO A 111 -0.37 6.76 13.61
N THR A 112 -0.92 5.69 13.03
CA THR A 112 -0.50 5.17 11.73
C THR A 112 -0.82 6.14 10.60
N ILE A 113 -2.03 6.73 10.61
CA ILE A 113 -2.42 7.73 9.62
C ILE A 113 -1.47 8.94 9.65
N GLU A 114 -1.12 9.45 10.82
CA GLU A 114 -0.15 10.55 10.95
C GLU A 114 1.26 10.16 10.47
N GLY A 115 1.71 8.94 10.77
CA GLY A 115 2.98 8.41 10.25
C GLY A 115 3.01 8.30 8.72
N VAL A 116 1.91 7.85 8.12
CA VAL A 116 1.73 7.78 6.66
C VAL A 116 1.71 9.17 6.04
N LYS A 117 0.97 10.11 6.65
CA LYS A 117 0.90 11.51 6.21
C LYS A 117 2.28 12.14 6.09
N HIS A 118 3.16 11.87 7.05
CA HIS A 118 4.56 12.30 6.97
C HIS A 118 5.27 11.72 5.73
N LYS A 119 5.09 10.42 5.45
CA LYS A 119 5.71 9.73 4.30
C LYS A 119 5.26 10.30 2.95
N PHE A 120 3.96 10.53 2.77
CA PHE A 120 3.43 11.20 1.57
C PHE A 120 4.07 12.58 1.37
N ARG A 121 4.17 13.37 2.45
CA ARG A 121 4.82 14.70 2.42
C ARG A 121 6.29 14.62 2.04
N SER A 122 7.05 13.68 2.61
CA SER A 122 8.49 13.50 2.30
C SER A 122 8.75 13.22 0.83
N HIS A 123 7.85 12.50 0.15
CA HIS A 123 7.93 12.19 -1.28
C HIS A 123 7.20 13.22 -2.17
N HIS A 124 6.69 14.32 -1.59
CA HIS A 124 5.94 15.35 -2.30
C HIS A 124 4.67 14.83 -3.02
N ILE A 125 4.12 13.70 -2.55
CA ILE A 125 2.90 13.09 -3.08
C ILE A 125 1.70 13.68 -2.31
N PRO A 126 0.63 14.12 -3.00
CA PRO A 126 -0.58 14.62 -2.33
C PRO A 126 -1.16 13.59 -1.37
N PHE A 127 -1.49 14.05 -0.17
CA PHE A 127 -2.18 13.26 0.85
C PHE A 127 -3.63 13.73 0.92
N ASP A 128 -4.56 12.84 0.63
CA ASP A 128 -6.00 13.08 0.79
C ASP A 128 -6.43 12.53 2.14
N GLU A 129 -6.91 13.37 3.04
CA GLU A 129 -7.36 12.94 4.38
C GLU A 129 -8.67 12.16 4.34
N GLU A 130 -9.52 12.37 3.33
CA GLU A 130 -10.88 11.80 3.28
C GLU A 130 -10.88 10.28 3.04
N ILE A 131 -9.81 9.76 2.44
CA ILE A 131 -9.65 8.32 2.15
C ILE A 131 -9.07 7.54 3.33
N PHE A 132 -8.49 8.21 4.33
CA PHE A 132 -7.90 7.57 5.51
C PHE A 132 -8.93 7.49 6.63
N ILE A 133 -9.35 6.26 6.92
CA ILE A 133 -10.43 5.98 7.87
C ILE A 133 -9.81 5.39 9.14
N SER A 134 -10.00 6.11 10.25
CA SER A 134 -9.58 5.63 11.55
C SER A 134 -10.52 4.51 12.04
N VAL A 135 -9.98 3.32 12.29
CA VAL A 135 -10.74 2.20 12.89
C VAL A 135 -11.11 2.46 14.36
N GLU A 136 -10.52 3.49 14.97
CA GLU A 136 -10.80 3.93 16.35
C GLU A 136 -12.01 4.87 16.41
N ASP A 137 -12.49 5.37 15.26
CA ASP A 137 -13.67 6.21 15.22
C ASP A 137 -14.93 5.34 15.30
N LYS A 138 -15.64 5.46 16.42
CA LYS A 138 -16.83 4.67 16.76
C LYS A 138 -18.00 4.81 15.78
N SER A 139 -17.94 5.77 14.86
CA SER A 139 -18.93 5.96 13.79
C SER A 139 -18.70 5.06 12.58
N VAL A 140 -17.58 4.36 12.52
CA VAL A 140 -17.14 3.52 11.38
C VAL A 140 -17.50 2.04 11.60
N ILE A 141 -17.88 1.66 12.83
CA ILE A 141 -18.23 0.27 13.24
C ILE A 141 -19.73 0.15 13.47
#